data_AF-G0HKM8-F1
#
_entry.id   AF-G0HKM8-F1
#
_cell.length_a   1.000
_cell.length_b   1.000
_cell.length_c   1.000
_cell.angle_alpha   90.00
_cell.angle_beta   90.00
_cell.angle_gamma   90.00
#
_symmetry.space_group_name_H-M   'P 1'
#
loop_
_entity.id
_entity.type
_entity.pdbx_description
1 polymer ?
#
loop_
_entity_poly.entity_id
_entity_poly.type
_entity_poly.pdbx_seq_one_letter_code
_entity_poly.pdbx_strand_id
1 'polypeptide(L)'
;MKFERGVTHVIFFDIEYYVPREHRNGPGLRANPYLDGSFVMGGVFQRYFPMEDKLEKKEEFWIWDMEGKDVVEQEKNLLEKIYLYFRESWTRWELLGKDPGLTEPMAVGFGITRLDIPVLFVRSLVHGIANPKRLYDTYFKLRHFDLSVASAPVIPESRNRKVLAPVSQNWAVKNLLGDGRRKPSGTTVWELYDAGEYRAIMERTCEEVELARKVYQELRKLRNGLHSRP
;
A
#
# COMPACT_ATOMS: atom_id res chain seq x y z
N MET A 1 -0.16 -21.14 26.97
CA MET A 1 -0.44 -20.89 25.55
C MET A 1 0.87 -20.51 24.87
N LYS A 2 1.22 -21.10 23.72
CA LYS A 2 2.53 -20.93 23.09
C LYS A 2 2.44 -19.77 22.10
N PHE A 3 3.24 -18.71 22.30
CA PHE A 3 3.34 -17.60 21.35
C PHE A 3 3.76 -18.13 19.98
N GLU A 4 2.92 -17.96 18.96
CA GLU A 4 3.22 -18.38 17.60
C GLU A 4 3.90 -17.23 16.83
N ARG A 5 5.13 -17.48 16.38
CA ARG A 5 5.98 -16.46 15.73
C ARG A 5 5.54 -16.15 14.30
N GLY A 6 4.92 -17.09 13.61
CA GLY A 6 4.56 -17.00 12.18
C GLY A 6 3.27 -16.22 11.88
N VAL A 7 2.80 -15.39 12.79
CA VAL A 7 1.43 -14.83 12.78
C VAL A 7 1.44 -13.34 12.60
N THR A 8 2.28 -12.65 13.36
CA THR A 8 2.49 -11.23 13.19
C THR A 8 3.17 -11.02 11.86
N HIS A 9 2.45 -10.40 10.94
CA HIS A 9 2.97 -10.10 9.63
C HIS A 9 2.55 -8.72 9.16
N VAL A 10 3.37 -8.21 8.27
CA VAL A 10 3.23 -6.92 7.61
C VAL A 10 2.94 -7.18 6.14
N ILE A 11 1.98 -6.49 5.58
CA ILE A 11 1.69 -6.43 4.16
C ILE A 11 2.31 -5.13 3.63
N PHE A 12 3.41 -5.23 2.91
CA PHE A 12 3.91 -4.13 2.10
C PHE A 12 3.13 -4.09 0.81
N PHE A 13 2.56 -2.95 0.47
CA PHE A 13 1.84 -2.83 -0.80
C PHE A 13 1.82 -1.40 -1.31
N ASP A 14 1.51 -1.31 -2.60
CA ASP A 14 1.23 -0.09 -3.33
C ASP A 14 0.21 -0.45 -4.42
N ILE A 15 -0.81 0.40 -4.63
CA ILE A 15 -1.77 0.22 -5.70
C ILE A 15 -1.74 1.39 -6.68
N GLU A 16 -2.05 1.09 -7.93
CA GLU A 16 -2.19 2.09 -8.97
C GLU A 16 -3.67 2.33 -9.28
N TYR A 17 -4.04 3.60 -9.37
CA TYR A 17 -5.41 4.05 -9.55
C TYR A 17 -5.57 4.94 -10.78
N TYR A 18 -6.46 4.54 -11.70
CA TYR A 18 -6.75 5.30 -12.90
C TYR A 18 -7.73 6.43 -12.64
N VAL A 19 -7.42 7.62 -13.17
CA VAL A 19 -8.30 8.79 -13.16
C VAL A 19 -8.54 9.22 -14.61
N PRO A 20 -9.80 9.34 -15.07
CA PRO A 20 -10.15 9.86 -16.39
C PRO A 20 -9.63 11.28 -16.62
N ARG A 21 -9.31 11.63 -17.87
CA ARG A 21 -8.64 12.90 -18.23
C ARG A 21 -9.40 14.14 -17.73
N GLU A 22 -10.72 14.11 -17.83
CA GLU A 22 -11.66 15.12 -17.36
C GLU A 22 -11.58 15.38 -15.84
N HIS A 23 -11.09 14.40 -15.06
CA HIS A 23 -10.96 14.48 -13.61
C HIS A 23 -9.51 14.74 -13.15
N ARG A 24 -8.55 14.85 -14.07
CA ARG A 24 -7.12 15.09 -13.75
C ARG A 24 -6.81 16.56 -13.42
N ASN A 25 -7.73 17.49 -13.67
CA ASN A 25 -7.52 18.91 -13.46
C ASN A 25 -7.95 19.34 -12.07
N GLY A 26 -7.01 19.73 -11.22
CA GLY A 26 -7.30 20.27 -9.88
C GLY A 26 -6.12 20.23 -8.92
N PRO A 27 -6.16 21.05 -7.85
CA PRO A 27 -5.19 21.00 -6.77
C PRO A 27 -5.43 19.80 -5.85
N GLY A 28 -4.36 19.28 -5.26
CA GLY A 28 -4.44 18.21 -4.25
C GLY A 28 -4.62 16.81 -4.82
N LEU A 29 -5.28 15.94 -4.03
CA LEU A 29 -5.50 14.54 -4.40
C LEU A 29 -6.62 14.46 -5.45
N ARG A 30 -6.28 14.03 -6.66
CA ARG A 30 -7.20 13.95 -7.81
C ARG A 30 -7.97 12.62 -7.88
N ALA A 31 -7.49 11.59 -7.19
CA ALA A 31 -8.14 10.30 -7.14
C ALA A 31 -9.38 10.38 -6.23
N ASN A 32 -10.56 10.44 -6.85
CA ASN A 32 -11.83 10.28 -6.17
C ASN A 32 -12.44 8.92 -6.55
N PRO A 33 -12.46 7.93 -5.63
CA PRO A 33 -12.88 6.57 -5.95
C PRO A 33 -14.36 6.41 -6.28
N TYR A 34 -15.18 7.44 -6.04
CA TYR A 34 -16.61 7.42 -6.35
C TYR A 34 -16.94 7.90 -7.77
N LEU A 35 -15.99 8.54 -8.47
CA LEU A 35 -16.26 9.05 -9.81
C LEU A 35 -16.30 7.92 -10.84
N ASP A 36 -17.22 8.05 -11.79
CA ASP A 36 -17.33 7.14 -12.93
C ASP A 36 -16.04 7.15 -13.77
N GLY A 37 -15.79 6.04 -14.45
CA GLY A 37 -14.60 5.84 -15.28
C GLY A 37 -13.27 5.72 -14.53
N SER A 38 -13.24 5.99 -13.22
CA SER A 38 -12.07 5.81 -12.38
C SER A 38 -12.04 4.38 -11.80
N PHE A 39 -10.89 3.71 -11.79
CA PHE A 39 -10.80 2.31 -11.37
C PHE A 39 -9.41 1.95 -10.80
N VAL A 40 -9.36 0.89 -9.98
CA VAL A 40 -8.09 0.29 -9.55
C VAL A 40 -7.45 -0.43 -10.73
N MET A 41 -6.24 -0.02 -11.12
CA MET A 41 -5.48 -0.69 -12.17
C MET A 41 -4.83 -1.97 -11.68
N GLY A 42 -4.44 -2.00 -10.41
CA GLY A 42 -3.76 -3.14 -9.81
C GLY A 42 -2.81 -2.72 -8.70
N GLY A 43 -1.92 -3.63 -8.33
CA GLY A 43 -0.90 -3.34 -7.34
C GLY A 43 -0.02 -4.54 -7.03
N VAL A 44 1.00 -4.26 -6.21
CA VAL A 44 1.96 -5.26 -5.75
C VAL A 44 1.83 -5.41 -4.24
N PHE A 45 1.84 -6.65 -3.76
CA PHE A 45 1.61 -7.00 -2.36
C PHE A 45 2.69 -7.97 -1.88
N GLN A 46 3.22 -7.77 -0.69
CA GLN A 46 4.23 -8.66 -0.12
C GLN A 46 4.09 -8.81 1.38
N ARG A 47 3.91 -10.06 1.84
CA ARG A 47 3.90 -10.37 3.28
C ARG A 47 5.30 -10.56 3.83
N TYR A 48 5.55 -9.99 5.00
CA TYR A 48 6.76 -10.15 5.78
C TYR A 48 6.43 -10.56 7.21
N PHE A 49 7.12 -11.59 7.71
CA PHE A 49 6.97 -12.15 9.05
C PHE A 49 8.17 -11.71 9.89
N PRO A 50 8.12 -10.56 10.57
CA PRO A 50 9.26 -9.96 11.27
C PRO A 50 9.89 -10.86 12.35
N MET A 51 9.11 -11.75 12.96
CA MET A 51 9.60 -12.64 14.03
C MET A 51 10.38 -13.85 13.48
N GLU A 52 10.20 -14.17 12.20
CA GLU A 52 10.92 -15.24 11.49
C GLU A 52 11.93 -14.69 10.48
N ASP A 53 11.96 -13.36 10.32
CA ASP A 53 12.65 -12.65 9.24
C ASP A 53 12.39 -13.24 7.85
N LYS A 54 11.15 -13.70 7.63
CA LYS A 54 10.73 -14.39 6.41
C LYS A 54 9.92 -13.46 5.54
N LEU A 55 10.27 -13.41 4.25
CA LEU A 55 9.57 -12.64 3.23
C LEU A 55 8.89 -13.61 2.26
N GLU A 56 7.59 -13.45 2.02
CA GLU A 56 6.88 -14.17 0.97
C GLU A 56 7.22 -13.58 -0.41
N LYS A 57 6.89 -14.33 -1.47
CA LYS A 57 6.95 -13.80 -2.83
C LYS A 57 5.99 -12.61 -2.97
N LYS A 58 6.34 -11.68 -3.87
CA LYS A 58 5.42 -10.61 -4.25
C LYS A 58 4.25 -11.24 -5.01
N GLU A 59 3.04 -10.89 -4.63
CA GLU A 59 1.83 -11.15 -5.41
C GLU A 59 1.49 -9.87 -6.17
N GLU A 60 1.16 -10.03 -7.44
CA GLU A 60 0.82 -8.93 -8.34
C GLU A 60 -0.57 -9.18 -8.88
N PHE A 61 -1.43 -8.17 -8.80
CA PHE A 61 -2.79 -8.25 -9.34
C PHE A 61 -3.00 -7.05 -10.26
N TRP A 62 -3.29 -7.30 -11.53
CA TRP A 62 -3.47 -6.25 -12.53
C TRP A 62 -4.73 -6.43 -13.34
N ILE A 63 -5.38 -5.33 -13.69
CA ILE A 63 -6.66 -5.33 -14.39
C ILE A 63 -6.57 -5.98 -15.78
N TRP A 64 -5.44 -5.82 -16.48
CA TRP A 64 -5.19 -6.44 -17.78
C TRP A 64 -4.96 -7.95 -17.71
N ASP A 65 -4.77 -8.51 -16.52
CA ASP A 65 -4.70 -9.95 -16.27
C ASP A 65 -6.05 -10.54 -15.80
N MET A 66 -7.10 -9.71 -15.68
CA MET A 66 -8.41 -10.14 -15.25
C MET A 66 -9.32 -10.50 -16.43
N GLU A 67 -10.03 -11.61 -16.27
CA GLU A 67 -11.15 -11.95 -17.14
C GLU A 67 -12.30 -10.96 -16.94
N GLY A 68 -13.09 -10.72 -17.99
CA GLY A 68 -14.24 -9.83 -17.97
C GLY A 68 -14.54 -9.28 -19.35
N LYS A 69 -15.78 -8.87 -19.59
CA LYS A 69 -16.21 -8.29 -20.88
C LYS A 69 -15.83 -6.81 -21.01
N ASP A 70 -15.65 -6.14 -19.89
CA ASP A 70 -15.31 -4.73 -19.79
C ASP A 70 -14.49 -4.44 -18.53
N VAL A 71 -14.03 -3.19 -18.41
CA VAL A 71 -13.22 -2.71 -17.29
C VAL A 71 -13.94 -2.83 -15.93
N VAL A 72 -15.27 -2.81 -15.91
CA VAL A 72 -16.07 -2.89 -14.68
C VAL A 72 -16.04 -4.32 -14.15
N GLU A 73 -16.29 -5.32 -15.00
CA GLU A 73 -16.16 -6.73 -14.63
C GLU A 73 -14.72 -7.10 -14.26
N GLN A 74 -13.73 -6.58 -15.01
CA GLN A 74 -12.32 -6.80 -14.73
C GLN A 74 -11.89 -6.20 -13.38
N GLU A 75 -12.29 -4.96 -13.07
CA GLU A 75 -12.01 -4.33 -11.79
C GLU A 75 -12.67 -5.10 -10.64
N LYS A 76 -13.89 -5.59 -10.82
CA LYS A 76 -14.56 -6.43 -9.81
C LYS A 76 -13.74 -7.68 -9.48
N ASN A 77 -13.28 -8.40 -10.50
CA ASN A 77 -12.46 -9.61 -10.33
C ASN A 77 -11.08 -9.30 -9.69
N LEU A 78 -10.48 -8.17 -10.08
CA LEU A 78 -9.26 -7.66 -9.46
C LEU A 78 -9.46 -7.38 -7.97
N LEU A 79 -10.50 -6.65 -7.63
CA LEU A 79 -10.82 -6.28 -6.25
C LEU A 79 -11.14 -7.51 -5.39
N GLU A 80 -11.77 -8.54 -5.96
CA GLU A 80 -12.00 -9.80 -5.25
C GLU A 80 -10.67 -10.48 -4.87
N LYS A 81 -9.71 -10.56 -5.79
CA LYS A 81 -8.36 -11.09 -5.49
C LYS A 81 -7.65 -10.28 -4.39
N ILE A 82 -7.68 -8.95 -4.50
CA ILE A 82 -7.07 -8.07 -3.48
C ILE A 82 -7.77 -8.22 -2.13
N TYR A 83 -9.10 -8.23 -2.10
CA TYR A 83 -9.90 -8.46 -0.89
C TYR A 83 -9.54 -9.79 -0.22
N LEU A 84 -9.47 -10.88 -1.01
CA LEU A 84 -9.10 -12.19 -0.51
C LEU A 84 -7.67 -12.22 0.04
N TYR A 85 -6.72 -11.50 -0.56
CA TYR A 85 -5.37 -11.37 -0.04
C TYR A 85 -5.34 -10.75 1.37
N PHE A 86 -6.07 -9.65 1.59
CA PHE A 86 -6.19 -9.05 2.93
C PHE A 86 -7.00 -9.92 3.90
N ARG A 87 -8.05 -10.61 3.42
CA ARG A 87 -8.82 -11.54 4.25
C ARG A 87 -8.01 -12.73 4.71
N GLU A 88 -7.14 -13.27 3.87
CA GLU A 88 -6.24 -14.36 4.23
C GLU A 88 -5.36 -13.97 5.42
N SER A 89 -4.85 -12.73 5.42
CA SER A 89 -4.09 -12.17 6.55
C SER A 89 -4.90 -12.14 7.85
N TRP A 90 -6.18 -11.80 7.80
CA TRP A 90 -7.08 -11.91 8.95
C TRP A 90 -7.33 -13.35 9.37
N THR A 91 -7.60 -14.24 8.43
CA THR A 91 -7.84 -15.66 8.70
C THR A 91 -6.64 -16.28 9.42
N ARG A 92 -5.42 -16.01 8.96
CA ARG A 92 -4.17 -16.47 9.62
C ARG A 92 -4.08 -15.99 11.06
N TRP A 93 -4.48 -14.75 11.35
CA TRP A 93 -4.48 -14.20 12.71
C TRP A 93 -5.61 -14.78 13.59
N GLU A 94 -6.81 -14.92 13.03
CA GLU A 94 -8.00 -15.44 13.74
C GLU A 94 -7.84 -16.91 14.17
N LEU A 95 -7.18 -17.74 13.36
CA LEU A 95 -6.92 -19.16 13.65
C LEU A 95 -6.09 -19.38 14.93
N LEU A 96 -5.41 -18.35 15.41
CA LEU A 96 -4.40 -18.45 16.47
C LEU A 96 -4.87 -17.90 17.80
N GLY A 97 -6.19 -17.67 17.90
CA GLY A 97 -6.88 -17.49 19.17
C GLY A 97 -6.61 -16.14 19.81
N LYS A 98 -6.93 -15.04 19.12
CA LYS A 98 -7.13 -13.66 19.64
C LYS A 98 -6.30 -13.30 20.90
N ASP A 99 -5.00 -13.62 20.90
CA ASP A 99 -4.13 -13.32 22.03
C ASP A 99 -3.87 -11.81 22.01
N PRO A 100 -4.22 -11.06 23.07
CA PRO A 100 -3.95 -9.61 23.14
C PRO A 100 -2.45 -9.26 23.07
N GLY A 101 -1.55 -10.23 23.24
CA GLY A 101 -0.11 -10.08 23.03
C GLY A 101 0.34 -10.19 21.56
N LEU A 102 -0.54 -10.60 20.64
CA LEU A 102 -0.23 -10.68 19.21
C LEU A 102 -0.66 -9.41 18.48
N THR A 103 0.26 -8.82 17.71
CA THR A 103 -0.07 -7.69 16.84
C THR A 103 -0.96 -8.17 15.70
N GLU A 104 -2.11 -7.50 15.53
CA GLU A 104 -3.01 -7.65 14.38
C GLU A 104 -2.25 -7.47 13.05
N PRO A 105 -2.74 -8.01 11.93
CA PRO A 105 -2.12 -7.79 10.63
C PRO A 105 -1.98 -6.29 10.33
N MET A 106 -0.86 -5.94 9.70
CA MET A 106 -0.51 -4.54 9.45
C MET A 106 -0.29 -4.30 7.96
N ALA A 107 -0.86 -3.21 7.44
CA ALA A 107 -0.55 -2.67 6.12
C ALA A 107 0.54 -1.60 6.23
N VAL A 108 1.53 -1.66 5.37
CA VAL A 108 2.62 -0.69 5.26
C VAL A 108 2.78 -0.24 3.81
N GLY A 109 2.89 1.07 3.62
CA GLY A 109 3.15 1.71 2.33
C GLY A 109 3.27 3.22 2.52
N PHE A 110 3.37 3.98 1.43
CA PHE A 110 3.44 5.44 1.49
C PHE A 110 2.12 6.05 1.06
N GLY A 111 1.46 6.80 1.97
CA GLY A 111 0.19 7.46 1.66
C GLY A 111 -1.03 6.53 1.69
N ILE A 112 -0.86 5.27 2.11
CA ILE A 112 -1.91 4.24 2.14
C ILE A 112 -3.15 4.62 2.95
N THR A 113 -2.98 5.43 4.00
CA THR A 113 -4.11 5.87 4.84
C THR A 113 -4.93 6.96 4.17
N ARG A 114 -4.31 7.73 3.27
CA ARG A 114 -4.94 8.84 2.55
C ARG A 114 -5.56 8.39 1.23
N LEU A 115 -4.97 7.40 0.55
CA LEU A 115 -5.37 7.00 -0.79
C LEU A 115 -5.72 5.52 -0.90
N ASP A 116 -4.75 4.63 -0.79
CA ASP A 116 -4.87 3.23 -1.18
C ASP A 116 -5.99 2.49 -0.45
N ILE A 117 -6.01 2.56 0.88
CA ILE A 117 -7.03 1.90 1.70
C ILE A 117 -8.43 2.49 1.43
N PRO A 118 -8.64 3.83 1.47
CA PRO A 118 -9.91 4.42 1.06
C PRO A 118 -10.37 4.01 -0.35
N VAL A 119 -9.47 3.97 -1.33
CA VAL A 119 -9.77 3.57 -2.71
C VAL A 119 -10.25 2.12 -2.74
N LEU A 120 -9.49 1.19 -2.14
CA LEU A 120 -9.87 -0.22 -2.08
C LEU A 120 -11.24 -0.41 -1.42
N PHE A 121 -11.51 0.31 -0.33
CA PHE A 121 -12.79 0.25 0.35
C PHE A 121 -13.95 0.77 -0.52
N VAL A 122 -13.82 1.97 -1.07
CA VAL A 122 -14.90 2.60 -1.86
C VAL A 122 -15.16 1.83 -3.15
N ARG A 123 -14.12 1.42 -3.88
CA ARG A 123 -14.30 0.63 -5.11
C ARG A 123 -14.90 -0.74 -4.80
N SER A 124 -14.49 -1.37 -3.70
CA SER A 124 -15.11 -2.62 -3.26
C SER A 124 -16.59 -2.48 -2.90
N LEU A 125 -17.00 -1.33 -2.34
CA LEU A 125 -18.41 -1.01 -2.09
C LEU A 125 -19.20 -0.84 -3.40
N VAL A 126 -18.65 -0.07 -4.35
CA VAL A 126 -19.28 0.16 -5.67
C VAL A 126 -19.53 -1.17 -6.39
N HIS A 127 -18.57 -2.10 -6.32
CA HIS A 127 -18.65 -3.41 -6.98
C HIS A 127 -19.32 -4.51 -6.17
N GLY A 128 -19.73 -4.23 -4.92
CA GLY A 128 -20.39 -5.19 -4.05
C GLY A 128 -19.51 -6.41 -3.68
N ILE A 129 -18.19 -6.23 -3.54
CA ILE A 129 -17.22 -7.31 -3.26
C ILE A 129 -17.54 -8.04 -1.96
N ALA A 130 -17.97 -7.31 -0.94
CA ALA A 130 -18.52 -7.85 0.29
C ALA A 130 -19.48 -6.83 0.93
N ASN A 131 -20.22 -7.25 1.95
CA ASN A 131 -21.04 -6.30 2.70
C ASN A 131 -20.18 -5.22 3.39
N PRO A 132 -20.71 -4.01 3.63
CA PRO A 132 -19.93 -2.88 4.16
C PRO A 132 -19.20 -3.18 5.46
N LYS A 133 -19.82 -3.95 6.36
CA LYS A 133 -19.22 -4.35 7.64
C LYS A 133 -17.97 -5.22 7.41
N ARG A 134 -18.03 -6.18 6.50
CA ARG A 134 -16.87 -7.04 6.16
C ARG A 134 -15.76 -6.25 5.47
N LEU A 135 -16.10 -5.31 4.59
CA LEU A 135 -15.11 -4.43 3.96
C LEU A 135 -14.41 -3.55 5.01
N TYR A 136 -15.18 -2.98 5.94
CA TYR A 136 -14.62 -2.21 7.07
C TYR A 136 -13.71 -3.08 7.95
N ASP A 137 -14.19 -4.27 8.33
CA ASP A 137 -13.42 -5.23 9.14
C ASP A 137 -12.13 -5.67 8.42
N THR A 138 -12.11 -5.69 7.10
CA THR A 138 -10.94 -6.11 6.32
C THR A 138 -9.92 -4.99 6.15
N TYR A 139 -10.38 -3.82 5.71
CA TYR A 139 -9.51 -2.72 5.32
C TYR A 139 -9.19 -1.76 6.47
N PHE A 140 -10.14 -1.45 7.35
CA PHE A 140 -9.98 -0.41 8.38
C PHE A 140 -9.65 -0.92 9.77
N LYS A 141 -9.98 -2.18 10.11
CA LYS A 141 -9.45 -2.80 11.33
C LYS A 141 -7.98 -3.21 11.20
N LEU A 142 -7.47 -3.25 9.97
CA LEU A 142 -6.08 -3.53 9.70
C LEU A 142 -5.24 -2.40 10.31
N ARG A 143 -4.13 -2.72 10.99
CA ARG A 143 -3.24 -1.65 11.46
C ARG A 143 -2.60 -0.99 10.25
N HIS A 144 -2.77 0.32 10.09
CA HIS A 144 -2.08 1.06 9.03
C HIS A 144 -0.83 1.71 9.59
N PHE A 145 0.31 1.37 9.00
CA PHE A 145 1.57 2.00 9.30
C PHE A 145 2.03 2.74 8.03
N ASP A 146 1.51 3.96 7.90
CA ASP A 146 1.79 4.83 6.76
C ASP A 146 3.18 5.47 6.90
N LEU A 147 4.08 5.09 6.00
CA LEU A 147 5.47 5.55 6.01
C LEU A 147 5.59 7.04 5.71
N SER A 148 4.61 7.66 5.04
CA SER A 148 4.63 9.10 4.83
C SER A 148 4.51 9.86 6.16
N VAL A 149 3.75 9.32 7.11
CA VAL A 149 3.55 9.91 8.44
C VAL A 149 4.61 9.41 9.41
N ALA A 150 4.86 8.10 9.45
CA ALA A 150 5.77 7.48 10.40
C ALA A 150 7.22 7.92 10.23
N SER A 151 7.64 8.26 9.00
CA SER A 151 9.01 8.72 8.74
C SER A 151 9.20 10.21 9.04
N ALA A 152 8.13 11.01 9.11
CA ALA A 152 8.23 12.45 9.22
C ALA A 152 9.00 12.94 10.46
N PRO A 153 8.82 12.36 11.67
CA PRO A 153 9.52 12.83 12.87
C PRO A 153 11.04 12.58 12.88
N VAL A 154 11.52 11.64 12.06
CA VAL A 154 12.93 11.22 12.04
C VAL A 154 13.70 11.79 10.86
N ILE A 155 13.02 12.42 9.90
CA ILE A 155 13.64 13.04 8.73
C ILE A 155 13.67 14.56 8.93
N PRO A 156 14.82 15.21 8.74
CA PRO A 156 14.91 16.67 8.79
C PRO A 156 13.97 17.34 7.79
N GLU A 157 13.19 18.32 8.27
CA GLU A 157 12.29 19.12 7.44
C GLU A 157 13.08 20.10 6.57
N SER A 158 12.77 20.12 5.27
CA SER A 158 13.48 20.95 4.28
C SER A 158 12.76 22.25 3.93
N ARG A 159 11.45 22.34 4.16
CA ARG A 159 10.62 23.47 3.71
C ARG A 159 10.14 24.35 4.86
N ASN A 160 9.50 23.76 5.85
CA ASN A 160 8.95 24.52 6.98
C ASN A 160 9.10 23.77 8.30
N ARG A 161 10.20 24.04 9.01
CA ARG A 161 10.53 23.41 10.30
C ARG A 161 9.48 23.59 11.40
N LYS A 162 8.46 24.44 11.19
CA LYS A 162 7.36 24.64 12.14
C LYS A 162 6.17 23.70 11.91
N VAL A 163 6.16 22.92 10.83
CA VAL A 163 5.07 22.01 10.50
C VAL A 163 5.62 20.59 10.40
N LEU A 164 5.06 19.68 11.20
CA LEU A 164 5.30 18.25 11.05
C LEU A 164 4.34 17.72 9.98
N ALA A 165 4.81 17.68 8.73
CA ALA A 165 4.03 17.23 7.58
C ALA A 165 4.45 15.81 7.13
N PRO A 166 3.55 15.04 6.51
CA PRO A 166 3.92 13.78 5.87
C PRO A 166 5.01 14.00 4.80
N VAL A 167 5.94 13.06 4.71
CA VAL A 167 7.03 13.06 3.73
C VAL A 167 6.69 12.20 2.51
N SER A 168 7.23 12.55 1.35
CA SER A 168 7.12 11.69 0.17
C SER A 168 8.05 10.47 0.28
N GLN A 169 7.75 9.40 -0.45
CA GLN A 169 8.65 8.24 -0.54
C GLN A 169 10.06 8.64 -0.99
N ASN A 170 10.18 9.49 -2.02
CA ASN A 170 11.47 10.00 -2.48
C ASN A 170 12.26 10.69 -1.35
N TRP A 171 11.58 11.46 -0.50
CA TRP A 171 12.24 12.15 0.60
C TRP A 171 12.68 11.18 1.70
N ALA A 172 11.84 10.18 2.02
CA ALA A 172 12.19 9.14 2.97
C ALA A 172 13.35 8.27 2.49
N VAL A 173 13.31 7.81 1.25
CA VAL A 173 14.37 7.00 0.63
C VAL A 173 15.70 7.76 0.62
N LYS A 174 15.70 9.04 0.22
CA LYS A 174 16.91 9.87 0.24
C LYS A 174 17.52 9.98 1.63
N ASN A 175 16.71 10.30 2.64
CA ASN A 175 17.21 10.63 3.97
C ASN A 175 17.48 9.40 4.86
N LEU A 176 16.77 8.29 4.64
CA LEU A 176 16.92 7.08 5.47
C LEU A 176 17.79 6.02 4.80
N LEU A 177 17.81 5.96 3.46
CA LEU A 177 18.58 4.93 2.73
C LEU A 177 19.79 5.51 1.99
N GLY A 178 19.95 6.83 1.94
CA GLY A 178 21.03 7.49 1.20
C GLY A 178 20.89 7.40 -0.33
N ASP A 179 19.75 6.95 -0.85
CA ASP A 179 19.52 6.81 -2.28
C ASP A 179 18.90 8.08 -2.88
N GLY A 180 19.68 8.80 -3.69
CA GLY A 180 19.28 10.06 -4.31
C GLY A 180 18.46 9.92 -5.59
N ARG A 181 18.16 8.70 -6.06
CA ARG A 181 17.36 8.50 -7.28
C ARG A 181 15.97 9.07 -7.08
N ARG A 182 15.57 10.00 -7.95
CA ARG A 182 14.27 10.65 -7.89
C ARG A 182 13.29 9.93 -8.79
N LYS A 183 12.19 9.43 -8.20
CA LYS A 183 11.12 8.81 -8.97
C LYS A 183 10.28 9.83 -9.75
N PRO A 184 9.65 9.41 -10.86
CA PRO A 184 8.62 10.18 -11.56
C PRO A 184 7.43 10.48 -10.63
N SER A 185 6.62 11.48 -10.99
CA SER A 185 5.37 11.79 -10.28
C SER A 185 4.39 10.60 -10.36
N GLY A 186 3.51 10.43 -9.36
CA GLY A 186 2.41 9.45 -9.45
C GLY A 186 1.45 9.75 -10.60
N THR A 187 1.37 10.99 -11.06
CA THR A 187 0.51 11.39 -12.20
C THR A 187 0.94 10.81 -13.54
N THR A 188 2.18 10.33 -13.67
CA THR A 188 2.66 9.73 -14.92
C THR A 188 2.07 8.34 -15.15
N VAL A 189 1.52 7.68 -14.12
CA VAL A 189 0.92 6.35 -14.28
C VAL A 189 -0.28 6.37 -15.22
N TRP A 190 -1.05 7.46 -15.21
CA TRP A 190 -2.21 7.60 -16.10
C TRP A 190 -1.80 7.76 -17.55
N GLU A 191 -0.67 8.42 -17.81
CA GLU A 191 -0.10 8.56 -19.16
C GLU A 191 0.46 7.23 -19.65
N LEU A 192 1.13 6.47 -18.77
CA LEU A 192 1.60 5.11 -19.09
C LEU A 192 0.44 4.18 -19.42
N TYR A 193 -0.65 4.24 -18.64
CA TYR A 193 -1.84 3.45 -18.91
C TYR A 193 -2.50 3.84 -20.23
N ASP A 194 -2.70 5.15 -20.47
CA ASP A 194 -3.24 5.66 -21.73
C ASP A 194 -2.37 5.26 -22.95
N ALA A 195 -1.06 5.05 -22.74
CA ALA A 195 -0.09 4.63 -23.77
C ALA A 195 0.08 3.10 -23.89
N GLY A 196 -0.56 2.30 -23.03
CA GLY A 196 -0.41 0.85 -23.01
C GLY A 196 0.93 0.35 -22.44
N GLU A 197 1.67 1.19 -21.71
CA GLU A 197 2.97 0.91 -21.13
C GLU A 197 2.85 0.13 -19.80
N TYR A 198 2.10 -0.97 -19.80
CA TYR A 198 1.74 -1.73 -18.59
C TYR A 198 2.94 -2.26 -17.83
N ARG A 199 3.97 -2.74 -18.56
CA ARG A 199 5.20 -3.25 -17.95
C ARG A 199 5.91 -2.19 -17.11
N ALA A 200 5.94 -0.94 -17.58
CA ALA A 200 6.56 0.16 -16.83
C ALA A 200 5.81 0.45 -15.53
N ILE A 201 4.47 0.32 -15.53
CA ILE A 201 3.64 0.45 -14.32
C ILE A 201 3.99 -0.66 -13.32
N MET A 202 4.07 -1.91 -13.79
CA MET A 202 4.40 -3.08 -12.95
C MET A 202 5.77 -2.95 -12.30
N GLU A 203 6.81 -2.67 -13.11
CA GLU A 203 8.19 -2.56 -12.63
C GLU A 203 8.33 -1.45 -11.58
N ARG A 204 7.73 -0.28 -11.85
CA ARG A 204 7.69 0.84 -10.91
C ARG A 204 7.02 0.46 -9.59
N THR A 205 5.83 -0.14 -9.64
CA THR A 205 5.05 -0.49 -8.44
C THR A 205 5.80 -1.54 -7.60
N CYS A 206 6.45 -2.50 -8.25
CA CYS A 206 7.29 -3.50 -7.59
C CYS A 206 8.48 -2.85 -6.85
N GLU A 207 9.14 -1.87 -7.47
CA GLU A 207 10.18 -1.06 -6.83
C GLU A 207 9.64 -0.19 -5.67
N GLU A 208 8.41 0.31 -5.77
CA GLU A 208 7.73 1.09 -4.72
C GLU A 208 7.51 0.26 -3.46
N VAL A 209 7.01 -0.97 -3.60
CA VAL A 209 6.86 -1.92 -2.48
C VAL A 209 8.22 -2.28 -1.88
N GLU A 210 9.24 -2.51 -2.71
CA GLU A 210 10.58 -2.85 -2.24
C GLU A 210 11.23 -1.70 -1.45
N LEU A 211 11.03 -0.45 -1.88
CA LEU A 211 11.53 0.71 -1.16
C LEU A 211 10.74 0.98 0.13
N ALA A 212 9.42 0.78 0.13
CA ALA A 212 8.62 0.82 1.34
C ALA A 212 9.13 -0.17 2.40
N ARG A 213 9.41 -1.40 1.99
CA ARG A 213 10.01 -2.44 2.85
C ARG A 213 11.35 -2.00 3.43
N LYS A 214 12.27 -1.48 2.59
CA LYS A 214 13.58 -1.00 3.04
C LYS A 214 13.47 0.15 4.04
N VAL A 215 12.62 1.14 3.77
CA VAL A 215 12.38 2.26 4.70
C VAL A 215 11.81 1.76 6.02
N TYR A 216 10.80 0.88 5.99
CA TYR A 216 10.24 0.29 7.21
C TYR A 216 11.30 -0.45 8.05
N GLN A 217 12.15 -1.25 7.40
CA GLN A 217 13.24 -1.93 8.09
C GLN A 217 14.20 -0.93 8.73
N GLU A 218 14.46 0.19 8.08
CA GLU A 218 15.37 1.20 8.63
C GLU A 218 14.78 1.99 9.80
N LEU A 219 13.50 2.34 9.73
CA LEU A 219 12.77 2.89 10.87
C LEU A 219 12.80 1.94 12.07
N ARG A 220 12.65 0.63 11.84
CA ARG A 220 12.75 -0.38 12.90
C ARG A 220 14.13 -0.41 13.52
N LYS A 221 15.21 -0.31 12.73
CA LYS A 221 16.58 -0.25 13.28
C LYS A 221 16.80 1.02 14.09
N LEU A 222 16.39 2.18 13.57
CA LEU A 222 16.48 3.47 14.26
C LEU A 222 15.75 3.42 15.61
N ARG A 223 14.50 2.95 15.62
CA ARG A 223 13.69 2.81 16.85
C ARG A 223 14.36 1.93 17.90
N ASN A 224 15.00 0.85 17.47
CA ASN A 224 15.64 -0.12 18.37
C ASN A 224 17.08 0.27 18.75
N GLY A 225 17.58 1.45 18.33
CA GLY A 225 18.96 1.87 18.59
C GLY A 225 20.01 1.04 17.85
N LEU A 226 19.64 0.31 16.80
CA LEU A 226 20.51 -0.57 16.01
C LEU A 226 21.24 0.18 14.89
N HIS A 227 21.29 1.51 14.95
CA HIS A 227 22.02 2.35 14.02
C HIS A 227 23.39 2.71 14.64
N SER A 228 24.46 2.19 14.07
CA SER A 228 25.75 2.87 14.10
C SER A 228 25.56 4.18 13.34
N ARG A 229 25.63 5.31 14.04
CA ARG A 229 25.74 6.60 13.35
C ARG A 229 26.94 6.54 12.39
N PRO A 230 26.81 6.99 11.13
CA PRO A 230 28.00 7.26 10.32
C PRO A 230 28.89 8.30 10.99
#